data_AF-A0A350DEV9-F1
#
_entry.id   AF-A0A350DEV9-F1
#
_cell.length_a   1.000
_cell.length_b   1.000
_cell.length_c   1.000
_cell.angle_alpha   90.00
_cell.angle_beta   90.00
_cell.angle_gamma   90.00
#
_symmetry.space_group_name_H-M   'P 1'
#
loop_
_entity.id
_entity.type
_entity.pdbx_description
1 polymer ?
#
loop_
_entity_poly.entity_id
_entity_poly.type
_entity_poly.pdbx_seq_one_letter_code
_entity_poly.pdbx_strand_id
1 'polypeptide(L)'
;AALDKLGIEQAHILGHSMGGKVAITLARQAPQRCLSLMVADIAPVAYQHGHDDVFAALEQVRKGKPTNRREADALLAEHVDSRP
;
A
#
# COMPACT_ATOMS: atom_id res chain seq x y z
N ALA A 1 1.93 -21.30 9.10
CA ALA A 1 3.03 -20.39 8.70
C ALA A 1 3.19 -19.28 9.75
N ALA A 2 4.41 -18.79 9.97
CA ALA A 2 4.86 -17.94 11.10
C ALA A 2 4.47 -18.45 12.50
N LEU A 3 3.22 -18.25 12.94
CA LEU A 3 2.76 -18.63 14.29
C LEU A 3 2.98 -20.12 14.57
N ASP A 4 2.65 -21.01 13.62
CA ASP A 4 2.85 -22.46 13.82
C ASP A 4 4.35 -22.83 13.87
N LYS A 5 5.21 -22.12 13.11
CA LYS A 5 6.67 -22.34 13.15
C LYS A 5 7.27 -21.91 14.49
N LEU A 6 6.61 -20.97 15.17
CA LEU A 6 6.99 -20.44 16.47
C LEU A 6 6.27 -21.13 17.63
N GLY A 7 5.37 -22.09 17.36
CA GLY A 7 4.57 -22.74 18.40
C GLY A 7 3.58 -21.81 19.09
N ILE A 8 3.15 -20.72 18.45
CA ILE A 8 2.24 -19.73 19.03
C ILE A 8 0.80 -20.09 18.66
N GLU A 9 0.03 -20.56 19.63
CA GLU A 9 -1.38 -20.92 19.41
C GLU A 9 -2.28 -19.69 19.27
N GLN A 10 -2.11 -18.66 20.09
CA GLN A 10 -2.88 -17.42 20.04
C GLN A 10 -1.99 -16.22 20.33
N ALA A 11 -2.33 -15.05 19.78
CA ALA A 11 -1.58 -13.82 20.01
C ALA A 11 -2.47 -12.57 20.02
N HIS A 12 -1.96 -11.50 20.62
CA HIS A 12 -2.46 -10.15 20.41
C HIS A 12 -1.89 -9.62 19.09
N ILE A 13 -2.76 -9.18 18.18
CA ILE A 13 -2.37 -8.78 16.82
C ILE A 13 -2.45 -7.27 16.68
N LEU A 14 -1.33 -6.65 16.33
CA LEU A 14 -1.25 -5.24 15.96
C LEU A 14 -0.84 -5.14 14.49
N GLY A 15 -1.55 -4.32 13.73
CA GLY A 15 -1.17 -3.98 12.37
C GLY A 15 -1.25 -2.48 12.12
N HIS A 16 -0.19 -1.91 11.56
CA HIS A 16 -0.10 -0.50 11.15
C HIS A 16 -0.20 -0.37 9.64
N SER A 17 -0.94 0.63 9.13
CA SER A 17 -1.12 0.89 7.71
C SER A 17 -1.54 -0.39 6.95
N MET A 18 -0.83 -0.83 5.91
CA MET A 18 -1.10 -2.10 5.21
C MET A 18 -1.13 -3.31 6.16
N GLY A 19 -0.26 -3.33 7.18
CA GLY A 19 -0.25 -4.36 8.20
C GLY A 19 -1.56 -4.46 8.97
N GLY A 20 -2.32 -3.36 9.12
CA GLY A 20 -3.65 -3.38 9.73
C GLY A 20 -4.67 -4.16 8.90
N LYS A 21 -4.60 -4.09 7.57
CA LYS A 21 -5.45 -4.92 6.68
C LYS A 21 -5.10 -6.40 6.77
N VAL A 22 -3.82 -6.72 6.91
CA VAL A 22 -3.35 -8.09 7.16
C VAL A 22 -3.89 -8.58 8.50
N ALA A 23 -3.79 -7.77 9.56
CA ALA A 23 -4.30 -8.09 10.89
C ALA A 23 -5.82 -8.33 10.89
N ILE A 24 -6.60 -7.47 10.23
CA ILE A 24 -8.05 -7.64 10.05
C ILE A 24 -8.35 -8.94 9.30
N THR A 25 -7.61 -9.23 8.24
CA THR A 25 -7.79 -10.45 7.44
C THR A 25 -7.49 -11.70 8.26
N LEU A 26 -6.40 -11.70 9.03
CA LEU A 26 -6.04 -12.78 9.94
C LEU A 26 -7.12 -13.03 10.99
N ALA A 27 -7.58 -11.98 11.67
CA ALA A 27 -8.64 -12.10 12.68
C ALA A 27 -9.96 -12.63 12.08
N ARG A 28 -10.26 -12.29 10.82
CA ARG A 28 -11.46 -12.76 10.13
C ARG A 28 -11.35 -14.21 9.63
N GLN A 29 -10.17 -14.63 9.19
CA GLN A 29 -9.93 -15.99 8.67
C GLN A 29 -9.64 -17.01 9.76
N ALA A 30 -9.03 -16.59 10.86
CA ALA A 30 -8.62 -17.45 11.97
C ALA A 30 -8.87 -16.76 13.33
N PRO A 31 -10.13 -16.45 13.67
CA PRO A 31 -10.48 -15.74 14.91
C PRO A 31 -9.95 -16.43 16.17
N GLN A 32 -9.91 -17.77 16.17
CA GLN A 32 -9.38 -18.58 17.26
C GLN A 32 -7.89 -18.35 17.54
N ARG A 33 -7.16 -17.68 16.65
CA ARG A 33 -5.73 -17.35 16.81
C ARG A 33 -5.49 -15.93 17.35
N CYS A 34 -6.55 -15.13 17.51
CA CYS A 34 -6.48 -13.70 17.82
C CYS A 34 -7.11 -13.41 19.19
N LEU A 35 -6.30 -13.05 20.18
CA LEU A 35 -6.77 -12.66 21.53
C LEU A 35 -7.33 -11.24 21.56
N SER A 36 -6.67 -10.33 20.86
CA SER A 36 -7.13 -8.95 20.65
C SER A 36 -6.55 -8.40 19.35
N LEU A 37 -7.20 -7.38 18.80
CA LEU A 37 -6.83 -6.75 17.53
C LEU A 37 -6.67 -5.24 17.72
N MET A 38 -5.51 -4.71 17.34
CA MET A 38 -5.25 -3.27 17.20
C MET A 38 -4.95 -2.93 15.75
N VAL A 39 -5.70 -1.97 15.21
CA VAL A 39 -5.54 -1.45 13.85
C VAL A 39 -5.13 0.01 13.96
N ALA A 40 -3.89 0.31 13.54
CA ALA A 40 -3.33 1.65 13.62
C ALA A 40 -3.27 2.31 12.24
N ASP A 41 -3.92 3.48 12.14
CA ASP A 41 -3.86 4.40 11.00
C ASP A 41 -4.17 3.75 9.63
N ILE A 42 -5.22 2.93 9.58
CA ILE A 42 -5.76 2.36 8.35
C ILE A 42 -7.25 1.99 8.52
N ALA A 43 -8.00 2.00 7.43
CA ALA A 43 -9.37 1.50 7.37
C ALA A 43 -9.49 0.24 6.47
N PRO A 44 -10.46 -0.66 6.71
CA PRO A 44 -10.73 -1.83 5.88
C PRO A 44 -11.48 -1.47 4.59
N VAL A 45 -11.00 -0.45 3.87
CA VAL A 45 -11.57 0.01 2.62
C VAL A 45 -10.68 -0.41 1.45
N ALA A 46 -11.31 -0.66 0.30
CA ALA A 46 -10.59 -0.72 -0.96
C ALA A 46 -10.12 0.71 -1.27
N TYR A 47 -8.81 0.94 -1.28
CA TYR A 47 -8.29 2.18 -1.86
C TYR A 47 -8.42 2.04 -3.36
N GLN A 48 -8.83 3.11 -4.02
CA GLN A 48 -8.68 3.17 -5.47
C GLN A 48 -7.19 3.33 -5.80
N HIS A 49 -6.75 2.73 -6.90
CA HIS A 49 -5.37 2.84 -7.37
C HIS A 49 -5.14 4.28 -7.85
N GLY A 50 -4.70 5.15 -6.95
CA GLY A 50 -4.39 6.55 -7.25
C GLY A 50 -3.02 6.77 -7.89
N HIS A 51 -2.34 5.70 -8.29
CA HIS A 51 -0.97 5.77 -8.82
C HIS A 51 -0.87 5.44 -10.31
N ASP A 52 -1.95 5.03 -10.96
CA ASP A 52 -1.92 4.65 -12.38
C ASP A 52 -1.44 5.82 -13.25
N ASP A 53 -1.94 7.02 -12.98
CA ASP A 53 -1.52 8.27 -13.64
C ASP A 53 -0.05 8.62 -13.36
N VAL A 54 0.40 8.41 -12.12
CA VAL A 54 1.80 8.64 -11.73
C VAL A 54 2.74 7.65 -12.44
N PHE A 55 2.35 6.38 -12.53
CA PHE A 55 3.13 5.37 -13.24
C PHE A 55 3.16 5.62 -14.75
N ALA A 56 2.03 6.02 -15.33
CA ALA A 56 1.97 6.43 -16.74
C ALA A 56 2.92 7.61 -17.02
N ALA A 57 2.92 8.62 -16.16
CA ALA A 57 3.81 9.77 -16.25
C ALA A 57 5.29 9.38 -16.18
N LEU A 58 5.66 8.56 -15.19
CA LEU A 58 7.04 8.06 -15.03
C LEU A 58 7.49 7.24 -16.23
N GLU A 59 6.61 6.43 -16.80
CA GLU A 59 6.89 5.65 -18.00
C GLU A 59 7.10 6.53 -19.24
N GLN A 60 6.35 7.65 -19.38
CA GLN A 60 6.59 8.62 -20.45
C GLN A 60 7.93 9.34 -20.30
N VAL A 61 8.28 9.77 -19.09
CA VAL A 61 9.61 10.34 -18.82
C VAL A 61 10.72 9.35 -19.21
N ARG A 62 10.56 8.07 -18.83
CA ARG A 62 11.52 7.02 -19.16
C ARG A 62 11.68 6.84 -20.68
N LYS A 63 10.58 6.86 -21.44
CA LYS A 63 10.57 6.73 -22.90
C LYS A 63 11.15 7.97 -23.59
N GLY A 64 10.80 9.15 -23.10
CA GLY A 64 11.20 10.45 -23.67
C GLY A 64 12.67 10.78 -23.49
N LYS A 65 13.37 10.14 -22.53
CA LYS A 65 14.80 10.35 -22.24
C LYS A 65 15.16 11.85 -22.20
N PRO A 66 14.49 12.65 -21.36
CA PRO A 66 14.71 14.09 -21.32
C PRO A 66 16.17 14.38 -20.94
N THR A 67 16.73 15.41 -21.56
CA THR A 67 18.11 15.85 -21.34
C THR A 67 18.22 16.87 -20.21
N ASN A 68 17.08 17.42 -19.78
CA ASN A 68 16.99 18.41 -18.72
C ASN A 68 15.67 18.31 -17.96
N ARG A 69 15.61 18.99 -16.80
CA ARG A 69 14.46 18.96 -15.90
C ARG A 69 13.18 19.50 -16.53
N ARG A 70 13.26 20.53 -17.39
CA ARG A 70 12.06 21.12 -18.00
C ARG A 70 11.36 20.16 -18.95
N GLU A 71 12.13 19.38 -19.71
CA GLU A 71 11.60 18.32 -20.57
C GLU A 71 10.95 17.20 -19.74
N ALA A 72 11.57 16.81 -18.62
CA ALA A 72 10.98 15.82 -17.71
C ALA A 72 9.66 16.32 -17.09
N ASP A 73 9.62 17.57 -16.64
CA ASP A 73 8.42 18.18 -16.05
C ASP A 73 7.28 18.27 -17.08
N ALA A 74 7.58 18.58 -18.34
CA ALA A 74 6.59 18.59 -19.42
C ALA A 74 5.98 17.21 -19.66
N LEU A 75 6.80 16.15 -19.70
CA LEU A 75 6.34 14.76 -19.88
C LEU A 75 5.53 14.26 -18.66
N LEU A 76 5.88 14.70 -17.45
CA LEU A 76 5.11 14.36 -16.24
C LEU A 76 3.72 15.01 -16.25
N ALA A 77 3.65 16.26 -16.70
CA ALA A 77 2.42 17.06 -16.72
C ALA A 77 1.35 16.53 -17.70
N GLU A 78 1.71 15.64 -18.63
CA GLU A 78 0.76 14.99 -19.53
C GLU A 78 -0.20 14.03 -18.81
N HIS A 79 0.21 13.52 -17.64
CA HIS A 79 -0.51 12.46 -16.94
C HIS A 79 -0.80 12.77 -15.47
N VAL A 80 0.00 13.60 -14.80
CA VAL A 80 -0.24 14.01 -13.41
C VAL A 80 -0.67 15.47 -13.40
N ASP A 81 -1.91 15.72 -12.96
CA ASP A 81 -2.40 17.07 -12.74
C ASP A 81 -1.66 17.66 -11.53
N SER A 82 -0.94 18.75 -11.73
CA SER A 82 -0.28 19.50 -10.64
C SER A 82 -1.33 20.32 -9.91
N ARG A 83 -2.28 19.67 -9.24
CA ARG A 83 -3.12 20.34 -8.25
C ARG A 83 -2.53 20.11 -6.85
N PRO A 84 -2.46 21.17 -6.03
CA PRO A 84 -2.05 21.05 -4.64
C PRO A 84 -3.01 20.18 -3.83
#